data_AF-A0A973IED3-F1
#
_entry.id   AF-A0A973IED3-F1
#
_cell.length_a   1.000
_cell.length_b   1.000
_cell.length_c   1.000
_cell.angle_alpha   90.00
_cell.angle_beta   90.00
_cell.angle_gamma   90.00
#
_symmetry.space_group_name_H-M   'P 1'
#
loop_
_entity.id
_entity.type
_entity.pdbx_description
1 polymer ?
#
loop_
_entity_poly.entity_id
_entity_poly.type
_entity_poly.pdbx_seq_one_letter_code
_entity_poly.pdbx_strand_id
1 'polypeptide(L)'
;MKIHSFFILITSIIWMSTFSAQSQEVSEGEVFKGAGSEVYILVFNQKRHIASNTVLIGCGLTSDSFPMLDEEIVRDIPAGEQLTSGSDCKNALAQAKAGPANDCERLMFHERGLTRYFAEYQKTDAHRWYHLKQPLKRLIDEARIGVETAKKTCTVKPADTKAQKVITDVVFSSRPESPGPEYTPLVDYSNMWNIKNANFTTGIEGTDVWIFVKYENYIPGGSNNPENALVQVDIRDWGSDWKPPKSFGPQWHLFPPRSIGGNIPSGAMTPGSINGCNRMGMALRYWKIKDLEDLTKQQPIINKLFVSVTKNNTPRLPIITGWTGLVDAHKGCGDDLSYNIFLEQSNLNDPKPSYSSIDANTKQELMKKYQPMVYLASDEEWRPSTVDFFIPQMKKIKIGPDQWFTTRQKLSSPSATLPFFKGQDPNEAEVYAFWVNKFYGAEISYFYFYPYNFGKEFDGTVYGNHVGDWEHATVRLTYAKSEGKWNLSPYQIYISAHEDGYTKSWVNVDKHDDTHHPIIFSAKGSHAMYFTKGRYTYNSMLSLTDTTSEGLKYYNQNNLVMFDKDSETYLSDGKDWPSWLNIFRWGNQEKGCIYLKVLGISVTRLACELENGPTGPKFKDMSFTYGKYEQ
;
A
#
# COMPACT_ATOMS: atom_id res chain seq x y z
N MET A 1 17.51 -19.54 -17.07
CA MET A 1 16.48 -18.92 -17.92
C MET A 1 15.75 -17.74 -17.23
N LYS A 2 16.45 -16.92 -16.42
CA LYS A 2 15.82 -15.86 -15.58
C LYS A 2 16.22 -14.41 -15.95
N ILE A 3 16.99 -14.22 -17.03
CA ILE A 3 17.44 -12.87 -17.46
C ILE A 3 16.74 -12.41 -18.75
N HIS A 4 16.12 -13.31 -19.53
CA HIS A 4 15.40 -12.94 -20.76
C HIS A 4 13.98 -12.41 -20.52
N SER A 5 13.26 -12.88 -19.49
CA SER A 5 11.86 -12.47 -19.25
C SER A 5 11.71 -11.05 -18.71
N PHE A 6 12.75 -10.52 -18.04
CA PHE A 6 12.76 -9.16 -17.50
C PHE A 6 13.10 -8.11 -18.57
N PHE A 7 13.96 -8.46 -19.53
CA PHE A 7 14.29 -7.61 -20.67
C PHE A 7 13.10 -7.44 -21.63
N ILE A 8 12.27 -8.48 -21.80
CA ILE A 8 11.11 -8.46 -22.71
C ILE A 8 9.99 -7.57 -22.18
N LEU A 9 9.66 -7.65 -20.88
CA LEU A 9 8.61 -6.81 -20.26
C LEU A 9 8.94 -5.32 -20.35
N ILE A 10 10.21 -4.96 -20.17
CA ILE A 10 10.70 -3.58 -20.23
C ILE A 10 10.69 -3.06 -21.68
N THR A 11 11.06 -3.88 -22.67
CA THR A 11 10.97 -3.47 -24.09
C THR A 11 9.53 -3.34 -24.58
N SER A 12 8.59 -4.12 -24.06
CA SER A 12 7.16 -4.02 -24.40
C SER A 12 6.52 -2.74 -23.86
N ILE A 13 6.87 -2.32 -22.64
CA ILE A 13 6.38 -1.08 -22.03
C ILE A 13 6.97 0.16 -22.73
N ILE A 14 8.24 0.11 -23.16
CA ILE A 14 8.88 1.20 -23.90
C ILE A 14 8.24 1.39 -25.29
N TRP A 15 7.78 0.31 -25.94
CA TRP A 15 7.16 0.36 -27.27
C TRP A 15 5.69 0.81 -27.27
N MET A 16 4.95 0.55 -26.17
CA MET A 16 3.56 1.01 -25.99
C MET A 16 3.40 2.54 -26.08
N SER A 17 4.44 3.31 -25.78
CA SER A 17 4.38 4.77 -25.74
C SER A 17 4.50 5.48 -27.10
N THR A 18 4.80 4.76 -28.19
CA THR A 18 5.12 5.37 -29.49
C THR A 18 4.13 5.09 -30.64
N PHE A 19 3.06 4.31 -30.42
CA PHE A 19 2.18 3.85 -31.51
C PHE A 19 0.68 4.22 -31.38
N SER A 20 0.27 5.10 -30.46
CA SER A 20 -1.16 5.41 -30.21
C SER A 20 -1.82 6.34 -31.26
N ALA A 21 -1.37 6.32 -32.52
CA ALA A 21 -1.77 7.34 -33.49
C ALA A 21 -2.89 6.92 -34.47
N GLN A 22 -3.52 5.73 -34.38
CA GLN A 22 -4.46 5.34 -35.44
C GLN A 22 -5.57 4.31 -35.14
N SER A 23 -5.95 4.06 -33.88
CA SER A 23 -7.17 3.31 -33.54
C SER A 23 -8.24 4.25 -32.97
N GLN A 24 -9.49 4.18 -33.46
CA GLN A 24 -10.63 4.79 -32.77
C GLN A 24 -10.86 4.03 -31.47
N GLU A 25 -10.28 4.52 -30.37
CA GLU A 25 -10.49 3.96 -29.04
C GLU A 25 -11.78 4.50 -28.42
N VAL A 26 -12.57 3.61 -27.82
CA VAL A 26 -13.75 3.96 -27.02
C VAL A 26 -13.36 3.77 -25.57
N SER A 27 -13.49 4.82 -24.78
CA SER A 27 -13.14 4.84 -23.37
C SER A 27 -14.28 4.32 -22.51
N GLU A 28 -13.94 3.79 -21.34
CA GLU A 28 -14.92 3.37 -20.34
C GLU A 28 -15.80 4.56 -19.91
N GLY A 29 -17.12 4.36 -19.87
CA GLY A 29 -18.09 5.41 -19.59
C GLY A 29 -18.39 6.34 -20.77
N GLU A 30 -17.76 6.12 -21.92
CA GLU A 30 -18.07 6.84 -23.15
C GLU A 30 -19.41 6.37 -23.73
N VAL A 31 -20.20 7.34 -24.19
CA VAL A 31 -21.51 7.11 -24.82
C VAL A 31 -21.34 7.32 -26.32
N PHE A 32 -21.72 6.34 -27.11
CA PHE A 32 -21.48 6.31 -28.56
C PHE A 32 -22.72 5.84 -29.33
N LYS A 33 -22.78 6.18 -30.62
CA LYS A 33 -23.86 5.76 -31.54
C LYS A 33 -23.39 4.60 -32.41
N GLY A 34 -24.22 3.56 -32.54
CA GLY A 34 -24.09 2.56 -33.60
C GLY A 34 -24.74 3.04 -34.90
N ALA A 35 -24.45 2.39 -36.03
CA ALA A 35 -24.96 2.84 -37.32
C ALA A 35 -26.49 2.78 -37.47
N GLY A 36 -27.17 1.96 -36.66
CA GLY A 36 -28.63 1.85 -36.60
C GLY A 36 -29.36 2.93 -35.79
N SER A 37 -28.72 4.07 -35.47
CA SER A 37 -29.22 5.15 -34.58
C SER A 37 -29.37 4.80 -33.08
N GLU A 38 -28.98 3.59 -32.71
CA GLU A 38 -28.94 3.10 -31.33
C GLU A 38 -27.81 3.78 -30.54
N VAL A 39 -28.07 4.06 -29.26
CA VAL A 39 -27.10 4.70 -28.35
C VAL A 39 -26.65 3.68 -27.32
N TYR A 40 -25.35 3.58 -27.13
CA TYR A 40 -24.73 2.65 -26.21
C TYR A 40 -23.84 3.41 -25.23
N ILE A 41 -23.73 2.86 -24.02
CA ILE A 41 -22.69 3.24 -23.06
C ILE A 41 -21.75 2.05 -22.89
N LEU A 42 -20.43 2.31 -22.86
CA LEU A 42 -19.44 1.29 -22.52
C LEU A 42 -19.33 1.17 -20.99
N VAL A 43 -19.71 0.02 -20.46
CA VAL A 43 -19.57 -0.31 -19.02
C VAL A 43 -18.97 -1.70 -18.85
N PHE A 44 -17.83 -1.79 -18.17
CA PHE A 44 -16.99 -2.97 -17.98
C PHE A 44 -16.77 -3.75 -19.27
N ASN A 45 -16.38 -3.04 -20.34
CA ASN A 45 -16.20 -3.58 -21.69
C ASN A 45 -17.46 -4.25 -22.29
N GLN A 46 -18.66 -3.95 -21.78
CA GLN A 46 -19.92 -4.34 -22.40
C GLN A 46 -20.61 -3.10 -22.96
N LYS A 47 -21.16 -3.20 -24.18
CA LYS A 47 -22.05 -2.17 -24.70
C LYS A 47 -23.41 -2.39 -24.06
N ARG A 48 -23.88 -1.42 -23.29
CA ARG A 48 -25.25 -1.43 -22.75
C ARG A 48 -26.10 -0.52 -23.61
N HIS A 49 -27.09 -1.10 -24.29
CA HIS A 49 -28.00 -0.34 -25.13
C HIS A 49 -28.90 0.55 -24.27
N ILE A 50 -29.04 1.82 -24.63
CA ILE A 50 -29.97 2.75 -24.00
C ILE A 50 -31.31 2.65 -24.72
N ALA A 51 -32.32 2.10 -24.04
CA ALA A 51 -33.57 1.66 -24.67
C ALA A 51 -34.40 2.76 -25.35
N SER A 52 -34.23 4.03 -24.94
CA SER A 52 -34.95 5.16 -25.54
C SER A 52 -34.32 6.51 -25.22
N ASN A 53 -34.71 7.54 -25.96
CA ASN A 53 -34.32 8.92 -25.67
C ASN A 53 -34.78 9.41 -24.28
N THR A 54 -35.90 8.89 -23.77
CA THR A 54 -36.38 9.18 -22.41
C THR A 54 -35.41 8.64 -21.35
N VAL A 55 -34.87 7.43 -21.57
CA VAL A 55 -33.83 6.86 -20.69
C VAL A 55 -32.57 7.70 -20.75
N LEU A 56 -32.12 8.07 -21.96
CA LEU A 56 -30.95 8.92 -22.19
C LEU A 56 -31.05 10.26 -21.43
N ILE A 57 -32.17 10.97 -21.56
CA ILE A 57 -32.45 12.20 -20.81
C ILE A 57 -32.50 11.92 -19.30
N GLY A 58 -33.08 10.79 -18.90
CA GLY A 58 -33.07 10.32 -17.52
C GLY A 58 -31.68 10.09 -16.94
N CYS A 59 -30.68 9.79 -17.78
CA CYS A 59 -29.26 9.72 -17.42
C CYS A 59 -28.64 11.11 -17.13
N GLY A 60 -29.31 12.20 -17.52
CA GLY A 60 -28.73 13.54 -17.58
C GLY A 60 -27.91 13.79 -18.85
N LEU A 61 -28.15 13.00 -19.92
CA LEU A 61 -27.43 13.10 -21.18
C LEU A 61 -28.35 13.64 -22.27
N THR A 62 -27.81 14.43 -23.18
CA THR A 62 -28.50 14.94 -24.38
C THR A 62 -27.78 14.44 -25.63
N SER A 63 -28.52 14.11 -26.69
CA SER A 63 -28.03 13.31 -27.84
C SER A 63 -27.03 13.99 -28.79
N ASP A 64 -26.53 15.17 -28.43
CA ASP A 64 -25.78 16.03 -29.34
C ASP A 64 -24.30 15.80 -29.09
N SER A 65 -23.60 15.31 -30.13
CA SER A 65 -22.15 15.05 -30.21
C SER A 65 -21.57 13.72 -29.68
N PHE A 66 -22.37 12.65 -29.50
CA PHE A 66 -21.77 11.32 -29.29
C PHE A 66 -21.04 10.83 -30.55
N PRO A 67 -19.82 10.25 -30.41
CA PRO A 67 -19.09 9.68 -31.53
C PRO A 67 -19.88 8.54 -32.16
N MET A 68 -19.87 8.49 -33.49
CA MET A 68 -20.43 7.38 -34.26
C MET A 68 -19.32 6.36 -34.50
N LEU A 69 -19.57 5.11 -34.13
CA LEU A 69 -18.62 4.01 -34.32
C LEU A 69 -19.04 3.12 -35.48
N ASP A 70 -18.05 2.52 -36.13
CA ASP A 70 -18.24 1.52 -37.17
C ASP A 70 -19.03 0.32 -36.63
N GLU A 71 -19.96 -0.24 -37.41
CA GLU A 71 -20.77 -1.40 -37.03
C GLU A 71 -19.92 -2.62 -36.68
N GLU A 72 -18.77 -2.80 -37.33
CA GLU A 72 -17.87 -3.90 -37.04
C GLU A 72 -17.27 -3.76 -35.62
N ILE A 73 -16.90 -2.53 -35.24
CA ILE A 73 -16.41 -2.21 -33.89
C ILE A 73 -17.53 -2.42 -32.86
N VAL A 74 -18.73 -1.95 -33.16
CA VAL A 74 -19.89 -2.10 -32.25
C VAL A 74 -20.26 -3.58 -32.09
N ARG A 75 -20.17 -4.40 -33.14
CA ARG A 75 -20.44 -5.85 -33.08
C ARG A 75 -19.44 -6.61 -32.21
N ASP A 76 -18.18 -6.19 -32.22
CA ASP A 76 -17.11 -6.83 -31.45
C ASP A 76 -17.14 -6.49 -29.94
N ILE A 77 -17.94 -5.48 -29.53
CA ILE A 77 -18.21 -5.21 -28.12
C ILE A 77 -19.40 -6.10 -27.67
N PRO A 78 -19.20 -7.02 -26.70
CA PRO A 78 -20.25 -7.86 -26.14
C PRO A 78 -21.38 -7.05 -25.54
N ALA A 79 -22.59 -7.51 -25.80
CA ALA A 79 -23.79 -6.90 -25.28
C ALA A 79 -23.87 -7.11 -23.76
N GLY A 80 -24.05 -6.01 -23.04
CA GLY A 80 -24.49 -6.03 -21.65
C GLY A 80 -26.01 -5.88 -21.57
N GLU A 81 -26.51 -5.91 -20.34
CA GLU A 81 -27.93 -5.71 -20.07
C GLU A 81 -28.39 -4.33 -20.56
N GLN A 82 -29.54 -4.29 -21.22
CA GLN A 82 -30.15 -3.08 -21.75
C GLN A 82 -30.62 -2.16 -20.61
N LEU A 83 -30.39 -0.86 -20.77
CA LEU A 83 -30.78 0.16 -19.81
C LEU A 83 -32.18 0.65 -20.14
N THR A 84 -33.12 0.41 -19.24
CA THR A 84 -34.56 0.67 -19.46
C THR A 84 -35.10 1.83 -18.62
N SER A 85 -34.34 2.32 -17.63
CA SER A 85 -34.69 3.49 -16.81
C SER A 85 -33.53 4.48 -16.65
N GLY A 86 -33.85 5.75 -16.39
CA GLY A 86 -32.83 6.79 -16.15
C GLY A 86 -31.95 6.51 -14.92
N SER A 87 -32.49 5.85 -13.90
CA SER A 87 -31.71 5.40 -12.73
C SER A 87 -30.71 4.31 -13.09
N ASP A 88 -31.10 3.32 -13.88
CA ASP A 88 -30.18 2.24 -14.30
C ASP A 88 -29.03 2.79 -15.12
N CYS A 89 -29.33 3.76 -15.98
CA CYS A 89 -28.33 4.44 -16.77
C CYS A 89 -27.37 5.29 -15.94
N LYS A 90 -27.86 6.07 -14.95
CA LYS A 90 -27.00 6.81 -14.02
C LYS A 90 -26.09 5.89 -13.21
N ASN A 91 -26.63 4.76 -12.75
CA ASN A 91 -25.86 3.75 -12.03
C ASN A 91 -24.78 3.13 -12.92
N ALA A 92 -25.10 2.82 -14.17
CA ALA A 92 -24.15 2.30 -15.14
C ALA A 92 -22.99 3.29 -15.43
N LEU A 93 -23.31 4.59 -15.57
CA LEU A 93 -22.31 5.66 -15.73
C LEU A 93 -21.43 5.85 -14.49
N ALA A 94 -22.02 5.70 -13.29
CA ALA A 94 -21.28 5.75 -12.03
C ALA A 94 -20.36 4.53 -11.87
N GLN A 95 -20.81 3.34 -12.28
CA GLN A 95 -20.02 2.12 -12.28
C GLN A 95 -18.81 2.20 -13.22
N ALA A 96 -19.01 2.70 -14.44
CA ALA A 96 -17.92 2.94 -15.39
C ALA A 96 -16.85 3.89 -14.82
N LYS A 97 -17.25 4.92 -14.07
CA LYS A 97 -16.33 5.88 -13.42
C LYS A 97 -15.63 5.32 -12.19
N ALA A 98 -16.27 4.42 -11.44
CA ALA A 98 -15.70 3.83 -10.23
C ALA A 98 -14.62 2.77 -10.52
N GLY A 99 -14.58 2.24 -11.75
CA GLY A 99 -13.69 1.14 -12.12
C GLY A 99 -14.13 -0.21 -11.52
N PRO A 100 -13.45 -1.31 -11.86
CA PRO A 100 -13.83 -2.66 -11.44
C PRO A 100 -13.79 -2.81 -9.91
N ALA A 101 -14.89 -3.29 -9.34
CA ALA A 101 -15.16 -3.37 -7.90
C ALA A 101 -14.41 -4.51 -7.20
N ASN A 102 -13.85 -5.46 -7.95
CA ASN A 102 -13.11 -6.59 -7.41
C ASN A 102 -12.02 -7.12 -8.36
N ASP A 103 -11.15 -7.99 -7.83
CA ASP A 103 -10.02 -8.55 -8.56
C ASP A 103 -10.44 -9.45 -9.74
N CYS A 104 -11.62 -10.10 -9.70
CA CYS A 104 -12.17 -10.85 -10.85
C CYS A 104 -12.55 -9.89 -12.00
N GLU A 105 -13.17 -8.75 -11.70
CA GLU A 105 -13.51 -7.72 -12.69
C GLU A 105 -12.27 -7.04 -13.27
N ARG A 106 -11.22 -6.85 -12.46
CA ARG A 106 -9.90 -6.37 -12.91
C ARG A 106 -9.22 -7.36 -13.87
N LEU A 107 -9.28 -8.66 -13.59
CA LEU A 107 -8.75 -9.72 -14.44
C LEU A 107 -9.45 -9.77 -15.82
N MET A 108 -10.78 -9.64 -15.83
CA MET A 108 -11.57 -9.58 -17.07
C MET A 108 -11.35 -8.28 -17.86
N PHE A 109 -11.06 -7.17 -17.17
CA PHE A 109 -10.71 -5.89 -17.76
C PHE A 109 -9.38 -5.93 -18.54
N HIS A 110 -8.36 -6.61 -18.01
CA HIS A 110 -7.05 -6.74 -18.65
C HIS A 110 -7.02 -7.71 -19.85
N GLU A 111 -7.90 -8.72 -19.89
CA GLU A 111 -7.94 -9.74 -20.96
C GLU A 111 -8.20 -9.16 -22.36
N ARG A 112 -9.04 -8.13 -22.50
CA ARG A 112 -9.40 -7.59 -23.82
C ARG A 112 -8.43 -6.56 -24.37
N GLY A 113 -7.74 -5.80 -23.52
CA GLY A 113 -6.60 -4.99 -23.96
C GLY A 113 -5.53 -5.88 -24.62
N LEU A 114 -5.29 -7.06 -24.03
CA LEU A 114 -4.43 -8.08 -24.59
C LEU A 114 -5.02 -8.70 -25.89
N THR A 115 -6.31 -9.06 -25.90
CA THR A 115 -6.96 -9.69 -27.08
C THR A 115 -7.06 -8.77 -28.31
N ARG A 116 -7.32 -7.47 -28.12
CA ARG A 116 -7.35 -6.47 -29.22
C ARG A 116 -5.95 -6.24 -29.80
N TYR A 117 -4.95 -6.15 -28.93
CA TYR A 117 -3.53 -6.10 -29.30
C TYR A 117 -3.10 -7.34 -30.11
N PHE A 118 -3.60 -8.52 -29.75
CA PHE A 118 -3.33 -9.78 -30.46
C PHE A 118 -3.95 -9.84 -31.87
N ALA A 119 -5.11 -9.21 -32.08
CA ALA A 119 -5.78 -9.16 -33.38
C ALA A 119 -5.08 -8.22 -34.38
N GLU A 120 -4.48 -7.12 -33.90
CA GLU A 120 -3.68 -6.22 -34.75
C GLU A 120 -2.30 -6.81 -35.09
N TYR A 121 -1.64 -7.50 -34.15
CA TYR A 121 -0.35 -8.15 -34.39
C TYR A 121 -0.42 -9.23 -35.49
N GLN A 122 -1.57 -9.90 -35.66
CA GLN A 122 -1.78 -10.88 -36.73
C GLN A 122 -1.97 -10.25 -38.11
N LYS A 123 -2.31 -8.95 -38.19
CA LYS A 123 -2.54 -8.22 -39.45
C LYS A 123 -1.28 -7.56 -40.02
N THR A 124 -0.19 -7.45 -39.26
CA THR A 124 1.06 -6.83 -39.71
C THR A 124 1.97 -7.81 -40.46
N ASP A 125 2.43 -7.39 -41.65
CA ASP A 125 3.16 -8.23 -42.60
C ASP A 125 4.53 -8.69 -42.07
N ALA A 126 4.80 -9.98 -42.23
CA ALA A 126 5.72 -10.75 -41.42
C ALA A 126 7.00 -11.10 -42.18
N HIS A 127 8.05 -10.27 -42.06
CA HIS A 127 9.37 -10.65 -42.57
C HIS A 127 10.57 -10.44 -41.62
N ARG A 128 10.43 -9.71 -40.50
CA ARG A 128 11.57 -9.42 -39.60
C ARG A 128 11.72 -10.29 -38.35
N TRP A 129 10.74 -11.13 -38.00
CA TRP A 129 10.69 -11.74 -36.66
C TRP A 129 10.22 -13.20 -36.62
N TYR A 130 10.62 -14.01 -37.62
CA TYR A 130 10.25 -15.43 -37.70
C TYR A 130 10.65 -16.24 -36.45
N HIS A 131 11.77 -15.88 -35.80
CA HIS A 131 12.30 -16.61 -34.64
C HIS A 131 11.61 -16.31 -33.29
N LEU A 132 10.79 -15.26 -33.20
CA LEU A 132 10.06 -14.89 -31.97
C LEU A 132 8.59 -15.36 -31.95
N LYS A 133 8.07 -15.85 -33.09
CA LYS A 133 6.66 -16.29 -33.20
C LYS A 133 6.30 -17.45 -32.28
N GLN A 134 7.20 -18.43 -32.13
CA GLN A 134 6.94 -19.65 -31.35
C GLN A 134 6.98 -19.42 -29.82
N PRO A 135 8.00 -18.75 -29.25
CA PRO A 135 8.03 -18.43 -27.82
C PRO A 135 6.89 -17.51 -27.38
N LEU A 136 6.56 -16.51 -28.21
CA LEU A 136 5.49 -15.56 -27.93
C LEU A 136 4.12 -16.24 -27.97
N LYS A 137 3.87 -17.12 -28.95
CA LYS A 137 2.64 -17.93 -29.01
C LYS A 137 2.46 -18.80 -27.77
N ARG A 138 3.54 -19.43 -27.28
CA ARG A 138 3.49 -20.25 -26.07
C ARG A 138 3.14 -19.45 -24.81
N LEU A 139 3.74 -18.27 -24.65
CA LEU A 139 3.41 -17.32 -23.57
C LEU A 139 1.96 -16.85 -23.64
N ILE A 140 1.44 -16.63 -24.84
CA ILE A 140 0.04 -16.23 -25.08
C ILE A 140 -0.93 -17.36 -24.71
N ASP A 141 -0.63 -18.60 -25.10
CA ASP A 141 -1.43 -19.77 -24.78
C ASP A 141 -1.44 -20.04 -23.25
N GLU A 142 -0.31 -19.86 -22.57
CA GLU A 142 -0.20 -19.98 -21.10
C GLU A 142 -1.01 -18.90 -20.37
N ALA A 143 -0.96 -17.64 -20.83
CA ALA A 143 -1.78 -16.56 -20.29
C ALA A 143 -3.28 -16.82 -20.47
N ARG A 144 -3.69 -17.31 -21.64
CA ARG A 144 -5.08 -17.67 -21.95
C ARG A 144 -5.59 -18.81 -21.07
N ILE A 145 -4.77 -19.83 -20.82
CA ILE A 145 -5.11 -20.95 -19.92
C ILE A 145 -5.26 -20.45 -18.47
N GLY A 146 -4.38 -19.55 -18.01
CA GLY A 146 -4.47 -18.95 -16.68
C GLY A 146 -5.77 -18.15 -16.49
N VAL A 147 -6.17 -17.39 -17.51
CA VAL A 147 -7.41 -16.60 -17.49
C VAL A 147 -8.66 -17.49 -17.56
N GLU A 148 -8.69 -18.51 -18.41
CA GLU A 148 -9.79 -19.49 -18.46
C GLU A 148 -9.93 -20.30 -17.16
N THR A 149 -8.82 -20.57 -16.48
CA THR A 149 -8.81 -21.21 -15.16
C THR A 149 -9.40 -20.27 -14.10
N ALA A 150 -9.03 -18.98 -14.11
CA ALA A 150 -9.58 -17.96 -13.23
C ALA A 150 -11.10 -17.76 -13.44
N LYS A 151 -11.57 -17.78 -14.69
CA LYS A 151 -13.00 -17.70 -15.04
C LYS A 151 -13.83 -18.84 -14.46
N LYS A 152 -13.30 -20.07 -14.47
CA LYS A 152 -13.98 -21.25 -13.90
C LYS A 152 -14.12 -21.18 -12.37
N THR A 153 -13.25 -20.43 -11.71
CA THR A 153 -13.30 -20.21 -10.25
C THR A 153 -14.05 -18.93 -9.85
N CYS A 154 -14.23 -17.95 -10.74
CA CYS A 154 -15.01 -16.74 -10.47
C CYS A 154 -16.52 -17.02 -10.64
N THR A 155 -17.17 -17.53 -9.60
CA THR A 155 -18.63 -17.33 -9.43
C THR A 155 -18.83 -16.06 -8.62
N VAL A 156 -19.25 -14.98 -9.28
CA VAL A 156 -19.66 -13.74 -8.60
C VAL A 156 -20.95 -14.04 -7.85
N LYS A 157 -20.83 -14.43 -6.58
CA LYS A 157 -21.88 -14.14 -5.61
C LYS A 157 -21.68 -12.69 -5.16
N PRO A 158 -22.73 -11.86 -5.09
CA PRO A 158 -22.65 -10.59 -4.39
C PRO A 158 -22.00 -10.83 -3.04
N ALA A 159 -21.01 -10.02 -2.67
CA ALA A 159 -20.50 -10.03 -1.31
C ALA A 159 -21.70 -9.74 -0.40
N ASP A 160 -22.17 -10.76 0.33
CA ASP A 160 -23.07 -10.55 1.44
C ASP A 160 -22.32 -9.62 2.40
N THR A 161 -22.72 -8.35 2.44
CA THR A 161 -22.12 -7.29 3.28
C THR A 161 -22.25 -7.57 4.78
N LYS A 162 -22.77 -8.74 5.14
CA LYS A 162 -22.92 -9.27 6.50
C LYS A 162 -22.09 -10.52 6.79
N ALA A 163 -21.31 -11.02 5.83
CA ALA A 163 -20.49 -12.21 6.00
C ALA A 163 -19.14 -11.88 6.66
N GLN A 164 -18.88 -12.42 7.85
CA GLN A 164 -17.60 -12.35 8.53
C GLN A 164 -16.71 -13.53 8.11
N LYS A 165 -15.44 -13.29 7.82
CA LYS A 165 -14.46 -14.36 7.62
C LYS A 165 -14.04 -14.93 8.98
N VAL A 166 -14.10 -16.26 9.11
CA VAL A 166 -13.64 -16.99 10.29
C VAL A 166 -12.61 -18.04 9.88
N ILE A 167 -11.59 -18.25 10.71
CA ILE A 167 -10.59 -19.29 10.49
C ILE A 167 -11.16 -20.61 10.97
N THR A 168 -11.27 -21.58 10.07
CA THR A 168 -11.85 -22.91 10.37
C THR A 168 -10.83 -24.03 10.31
N ASP A 169 -9.68 -23.80 9.66
CA ASP A 169 -8.57 -24.73 9.64
C ASP A 169 -7.23 -24.02 9.43
N VAL A 170 -6.15 -24.65 9.91
CA VAL A 170 -4.77 -24.22 9.72
C VAL A 170 -3.92 -25.44 9.42
N VAL A 171 -3.14 -25.40 8.34
CA VAL A 171 -2.39 -26.54 7.80
C VAL A 171 -0.92 -26.17 7.65
N PHE A 172 -0.06 -27.16 7.92
CA PHE A 172 1.39 -27.06 7.77
C PHE A 172 1.81 -27.83 6.52
N SER A 173 2.75 -27.29 5.76
CA SER A 173 3.18 -27.86 4.49
C SER A 173 4.68 -27.80 4.35
N SER A 174 5.27 -28.86 3.79
CA SER A 174 6.67 -28.87 3.35
C SER A 174 6.86 -28.30 1.95
N ARG A 175 5.80 -27.68 1.39
CA ARG A 175 5.76 -27.17 0.04
C ARG A 175 5.19 -25.75 0.03
N PRO A 176 5.74 -24.87 -0.83
CA PRO A 176 5.29 -23.48 -0.92
C PRO A 176 3.93 -23.33 -1.61
N GLU A 177 3.46 -24.36 -2.34
CA GLU A 177 2.16 -24.35 -3.00
C GLU A 177 1.02 -24.59 -2.00
N SER A 178 -0.11 -23.90 -2.23
CA SER A 178 -1.30 -24.07 -1.41
C SER A 178 -1.83 -25.51 -1.50
N PRO A 179 -2.24 -26.12 -0.37
CA PRO A 179 -2.78 -27.48 -0.38
C PRO A 179 -4.17 -27.59 -1.01
N GLY A 180 -4.84 -26.47 -1.25
CA GLY A 180 -6.13 -26.39 -1.93
C GLY A 180 -6.55 -24.93 -2.18
N PRO A 181 -7.49 -24.67 -3.11
CA PRO A 181 -7.96 -23.32 -3.42
C PRO A 181 -8.60 -22.59 -2.23
N GLU A 182 -9.08 -23.32 -1.22
CA GLU A 182 -9.66 -22.80 0.01
C GLU A 182 -8.63 -22.30 1.04
N TYR A 183 -7.35 -22.61 0.82
CA TYR A 183 -6.26 -22.28 1.73
C TYR A 183 -5.46 -21.07 1.23
N THR A 184 -5.26 -20.11 2.14
CA THR A 184 -4.44 -18.93 1.90
C THR A 184 -3.11 -19.06 2.66
N PRO A 185 -1.95 -18.82 2.02
CA PRO A 185 -0.68 -18.86 2.73
C PRO A 185 -0.62 -17.78 3.80
N LEU A 186 0.04 -18.11 4.90
CA LEU A 186 0.51 -17.11 5.84
C LEU A 186 1.70 -16.39 5.22
N VAL A 187 1.54 -15.10 4.97
CA VAL A 187 2.54 -14.30 4.26
C VAL A 187 3.37 -13.46 5.21
N ASP A 188 4.63 -13.26 4.84
CA ASP A 188 5.54 -12.36 5.52
C ASP A 188 5.29 -10.92 5.07
N TYR A 189 4.88 -10.09 6.03
CA TYR A 189 4.65 -8.66 5.82
C TYR A 189 5.83 -7.78 6.25
N SER A 190 6.99 -8.37 6.57
CA SER A 190 8.24 -7.62 6.81
C SER A 190 8.66 -6.76 5.61
N ASN A 191 8.35 -7.25 4.41
CA ASN A 191 8.62 -6.59 3.15
C ASN A 191 7.37 -6.62 2.26
N MET A 192 6.52 -5.60 2.38
CA MET A 192 5.29 -5.50 1.60
C MET A 192 5.49 -5.30 0.08
N TRP A 193 6.72 -5.05 -0.42
CA TRP A 193 7.03 -5.03 -1.86
C TRP A 193 7.18 -6.43 -2.44
N ASN A 194 7.38 -7.41 -1.56
CA ASN A 194 7.61 -8.79 -1.92
C ASN A 194 6.93 -9.68 -0.89
N ILE A 195 5.62 -9.47 -0.75
CA ILE A 195 4.75 -10.31 0.08
C ILE A 195 4.91 -11.73 -0.44
N LYS A 196 5.55 -12.54 0.38
CA LYS A 196 5.89 -13.92 0.07
C LYS A 196 5.28 -14.81 1.12
N ASN A 197 4.97 -16.04 0.72
CA ASN A 197 4.62 -17.09 1.66
C ASN A 197 5.77 -17.21 2.67
N ALA A 198 5.47 -17.02 3.95
CA ALA A 198 6.47 -17.08 4.99
C ALA A 198 6.98 -18.53 5.09
N ASN A 199 8.24 -18.73 4.74
CA ASN A 199 8.93 -19.98 5.04
C ASN A 199 9.58 -19.85 6.42
N PHE A 200 9.05 -20.58 7.40
CA PHE A 200 9.42 -20.56 8.81
C PHE A 200 10.76 -21.26 9.11
N THR A 201 11.47 -21.69 8.07
CA THR A 201 12.80 -22.29 8.18
C THR A 201 13.86 -21.49 7.44
N THR A 202 13.52 -20.31 6.90
CA THR A 202 14.50 -19.53 6.16
C THR A 202 15.63 -19.10 7.09
N GLY A 203 16.85 -19.53 6.80
CA GLY A 203 18.02 -19.22 7.63
C GLY A 203 18.35 -20.29 8.68
N ILE A 204 17.54 -21.35 8.79
CA ILE A 204 17.82 -22.53 9.61
C ILE A 204 17.81 -23.81 8.76
N GLU A 205 18.68 -24.76 9.06
CA GLU A 205 18.75 -26.03 8.31
C GLU A 205 17.53 -26.90 8.60
N GLY A 206 17.00 -27.58 7.58
CA GLY A 206 15.98 -28.63 7.74
C GLY A 206 14.94 -28.66 6.62
N THR A 207 13.81 -29.33 6.88
CA THR A 207 12.67 -29.35 5.95
C THR A 207 11.94 -28.02 6.03
N ASP A 208 11.68 -27.41 4.87
CA ASP A 208 10.94 -26.15 4.82
C ASP A 208 9.52 -26.27 5.39
N VAL A 209 9.02 -25.20 5.99
CA VAL A 209 7.70 -25.17 6.64
C VAL A 209 6.95 -23.91 6.24
N TRP A 210 5.80 -24.12 5.60
CA TRP A 210 4.80 -23.08 5.32
C TRP A 210 3.51 -23.37 6.08
N ILE A 211 2.84 -22.30 6.51
CA ILE A 211 1.55 -22.36 7.18
C ILE A 211 0.47 -21.80 6.24
N PHE A 212 -0.66 -22.48 6.17
CA PHE A 212 -1.81 -22.10 5.37
C PHE A 212 -3.06 -22.03 6.24
N VAL A 213 -3.94 -21.08 5.95
CA VAL A 213 -5.16 -20.81 6.73
C VAL A 213 -6.37 -20.94 5.82
N LYS A 214 -7.39 -21.67 6.27
CA LYS A 214 -8.69 -21.76 5.60
C LYS A 214 -9.66 -20.74 6.21
N TYR A 215 -10.25 -19.91 5.35
CA TYR A 215 -11.25 -18.92 5.74
C TYR A 215 -12.62 -19.27 5.18
N GLU A 216 -13.61 -19.38 6.06
CA GLU A 216 -15.01 -19.60 5.68
C GLU A 216 -15.88 -18.41 6.07
N ASN A 217 -17.01 -18.25 5.38
CA ASN A 217 -17.96 -17.18 5.67
C ASN A 217 -18.88 -17.62 6.81
N TYR A 218 -18.98 -16.77 7.82
CA TYR A 218 -20.02 -16.81 8.84
C TYR A 218 -21.05 -15.72 8.56
N ILE A 219 -22.33 -16.08 8.56
CA ILE A 219 -23.45 -15.15 8.43
C ILE A 219 -24.34 -15.34 9.66
N PRO A 220 -24.58 -14.31 10.49
CA PRO A 220 -25.47 -14.42 11.63
C PRO A 220 -26.85 -14.97 11.25
N GLY A 221 -27.28 -16.06 11.91
CA GLY A 221 -28.55 -16.75 11.61
C GLY A 221 -28.58 -17.53 10.29
N GLY A 222 -27.45 -17.66 9.60
CA GLY A 222 -27.31 -18.43 8.37
C GLY A 222 -27.37 -19.94 8.60
N SER A 223 -27.95 -20.67 7.66
CA SER A 223 -28.10 -22.14 7.74
C SER A 223 -26.83 -22.92 7.37
N ASN A 224 -25.88 -22.28 6.69
CA ASN A 224 -24.66 -22.91 6.16
C ASN A 224 -23.38 -22.39 6.84
N ASN A 225 -23.48 -22.02 8.11
CA ASN A 225 -22.31 -21.57 8.88
C ASN A 225 -21.34 -22.74 9.16
N PRO A 226 -20.03 -22.47 9.25
CA PRO A 226 -19.06 -23.49 9.64
C PRO A 226 -19.33 -24.00 11.06
N GLU A 227 -18.85 -25.21 11.36
CA GLU A 227 -19.08 -25.83 12.66
C GLU A 227 -18.26 -25.17 13.77
N ASN A 228 -17.00 -24.85 13.48
CA ASN A 228 -16.03 -24.36 14.45
C ASN A 228 -15.28 -23.11 13.95
N ALA A 229 -14.82 -22.28 14.87
CA ALA A 229 -13.92 -21.16 14.61
C ALA A 229 -12.69 -21.24 15.53
N LEU A 230 -11.54 -20.81 15.02
CA LEU A 230 -10.31 -20.70 15.81
C LEU A 230 -10.48 -19.60 16.86
N VAL A 231 -10.17 -19.91 18.12
CA VAL A 231 -10.26 -18.95 19.26
C VAL A 231 -8.91 -18.71 19.95
N GLN A 232 -7.96 -19.63 19.80
CA GLN A 232 -6.66 -19.51 20.46
C GLN A 232 -5.54 -20.17 19.65
N VAL A 233 -4.36 -19.54 19.68
CA VAL A 233 -3.10 -20.06 19.15
C VAL A 233 -2.05 -20.00 20.26
N ASP A 234 -1.24 -21.04 20.37
CA ASP A 234 -0.15 -21.10 21.36
C ASP A 234 1.11 -21.63 20.71
N ILE A 235 2.20 -20.86 20.81
CA ILE A 235 3.49 -21.16 20.18
C ILE A 235 4.55 -21.25 21.27
N ARG A 236 5.21 -22.40 21.36
CA ARG A 236 6.23 -22.66 22.39
C ARG A 236 7.15 -23.80 21.98
N ASP A 237 8.25 -23.93 22.70
CA ASP A 237 9.16 -25.07 22.55
C ASP A 237 8.48 -26.36 23.04
N TRP A 238 8.42 -27.37 22.17
CA TRP A 238 7.91 -28.71 22.44
C TRP A 238 9.02 -29.71 22.78
N GLY A 239 10.28 -29.27 22.67
CA GLY A 239 11.47 -30.02 23.00
C GLY A 239 11.69 -31.31 22.19
N SER A 240 12.69 -32.06 22.64
CA SER A 240 12.85 -33.52 22.58
C SER A 240 12.01 -34.36 21.60
N ASP A 241 10.73 -34.42 21.90
CA ASP A 241 9.85 -35.44 21.36
C ASP A 241 8.84 -34.85 20.37
N TRP A 242 8.92 -33.55 20.06
CA TRP A 242 7.89 -32.81 19.33
C TRP A 242 6.50 -33.02 19.94
N LYS A 243 6.44 -33.08 21.27
CA LYS A 243 5.20 -33.27 22.02
C LYS A 243 4.76 -31.95 22.63
N PRO A 244 3.52 -31.51 22.39
CA PRO A 244 2.99 -30.33 23.03
C PRO A 244 2.98 -30.53 24.56
N PRO A 245 3.28 -29.49 25.36
CA PRO A 245 3.30 -29.59 26.82
C PRO A 245 2.02 -30.16 27.43
N LYS A 246 2.18 -30.97 28.49
CA LYS A 246 1.07 -31.62 29.22
C LYS A 246 0.03 -30.63 29.78
N SER A 247 0.36 -29.34 29.88
CA SER A 247 -0.54 -28.28 30.31
C SER A 247 -1.71 -28.04 29.36
N PHE A 248 -1.62 -28.51 28.12
CA PHE A 248 -2.74 -28.41 27.19
C PHE A 248 -3.85 -29.38 27.56
N GLY A 249 -5.01 -28.83 27.91
CA GLY A 249 -6.22 -29.62 28.19
C GLY A 249 -6.84 -30.25 26.93
N PRO A 250 -7.84 -31.12 27.09
CA PRO A 250 -8.44 -31.91 25.99
C PRO A 250 -9.18 -31.07 24.93
N GLN A 251 -9.41 -29.78 25.18
CA GLN A 251 -10.09 -28.88 24.25
C GLN A 251 -9.14 -28.25 23.22
N TRP A 252 -7.83 -28.48 23.34
CA TRP A 252 -6.86 -28.05 22.35
C TRP A 252 -6.78 -29.07 21.22
N HIS A 253 -6.89 -28.59 19.99
CA HIS A 253 -6.44 -29.33 18.83
C HIS A 253 -4.93 -29.21 18.81
N LEU A 254 -4.31 -30.14 19.52
CA LEU A 254 -2.87 -30.16 19.78
C LEU A 254 -2.03 -30.40 18.53
N PHE A 255 -2.70 -30.74 17.43
CA PHE A 255 -2.12 -31.12 16.14
C PHE A 255 -3.12 -30.76 15.05
N PRO A 256 -2.80 -29.92 14.04
CA PRO A 256 -3.60 -29.91 12.83
C PRO A 256 -3.58 -31.32 12.20
N PRO A 257 -4.70 -31.84 11.69
CA PRO A 257 -4.78 -33.23 11.24
C PRO A 257 -3.95 -33.52 9.98
N ARG A 258 -3.36 -32.50 9.34
CA ARG A 258 -2.55 -32.63 8.12
C ARG A 258 -1.29 -31.77 8.16
N SER A 259 -0.15 -32.44 8.13
CA SER A 259 1.06 -31.92 7.47
C SER A 259 1.06 -32.43 6.03
N ILE A 260 1.25 -31.56 5.05
CA ILE A 260 1.21 -31.93 3.63
C ILE A 260 2.62 -31.89 3.04
N GLY A 261 3.10 -33.06 2.61
CA GLY A 261 4.46 -33.24 2.11
C GLY A 261 5.49 -33.37 3.24
N GLY A 262 6.49 -34.24 3.01
CA GLY A 262 7.61 -34.44 3.94
C GLY A 262 7.25 -35.13 5.26
N ASN A 263 8.28 -35.39 6.08
CA ASN A 263 8.16 -35.92 7.45
C ASN A 263 8.18 -34.76 8.47
N ILE A 264 7.25 -33.80 8.34
CA ILE A 264 7.12 -32.71 9.33
C ILE A 264 6.20 -33.18 10.46
N PRO A 265 6.65 -33.20 11.73
CA PRO A 265 5.78 -33.48 12.86
C PRO A 265 4.58 -32.50 12.86
N SER A 266 3.37 -33.00 13.13
CA SER A 266 2.18 -32.13 13.08
C SER A 266 2.31 -30.96 14.05
N GLY A 267 2.05 -29.74 13.56
CA GLY A 267 2.17 -28.49 14.33
C GLY A 267 3.61 -27.98 14.52
N ALA A 268 4.63 -28.67 14.01
CA ALA A 268 6.00 -28.18 14.05
C ALA A 268 6.18 -26.95 13.15
N MET A 269 6.68 -25.86 13.72
CA MET A 269 7.02 -24.64 12.99
C MET A 269 8.49 -24.62 12.56
N THR A 270 9.36 -25.28 13.32
CA THR A 270 10.79 -25.45 12.98
C THR A 270 11.11 -26.92 12.71
N PRO A 271 12.19 -27.23 11.98
CA PRO A 271 12.52 -28.62 11.61
C PRO A 271 13.30 -29.36 12.72
N GLY A 272 13.76 -28.64 13.76
CA GLY A 272 14.43 -29.22 14.94
C GLY A 272 15.84 -29.75 14.70
N SER A 273 16.48 -29.42 13.57
CA SER A 273 17.73 -30.00 13.08
C SER A 273 19.04 -29.35 13.57
N ILE A 274 18.99 -28.17 14.21
CA ILE A 274 20.21 -27.51 14.71
C ILE A 274 20.34 -27.73 16.22
N ASN A 275 21.52 -28.19 16.66
CA ASN A 275 21.92 -28.16 18.07
C ASN A 275 21.86 -26.72 18.59
N GLY A 276 20.83 -26.39 19.38
CA GLY A 276 20.62 -25.07 20.01
C GLY A 276 19.30 -24.41 19.66
N CYS A 277 18.69 -24.71 18.51
CA CYS A 277 17.42 -24.13 18.06
C CYS A 277 16.23 -24.75 18.82
N ASN A 278 15.32 -23.93 19.33
CA ASN A 278 14.13 -24.43 20.01
C ASN A 278 13.22 -25.16 19.00
N ARG A 279 12.53 -26.20 19.48
CA ARG A 279 11.58 -26.97 18.68
C ARG A 279 10.20 -26.36 18.81
N MET A 280 10.06 -25.22 18.16
CA MET A 280 8.86 -24.40 18.24
C MET A 280 7.71 -25.11 17.53
N GLY A 281 6.64 -25.39 18.28
CA GLY A 281 5.40 -25.94 17.76
C GLY A 281 4.21 -25.05 18.07
N MET A 282 3.18 -25.15 17.24
CA MET A 282 1.93 -24.40 17.32
C MET A 282 0.76 -25.32 17.70
N ALA A 283 0.09 -25.01 18.80
CA ALA A 283 -1.17 -25.62 19.20
C ALA A 283 -2.34 -24.68 18.92
N LEU A 284 -3.48 -25.25 18.54
CA LEU A 284 -4.67 -24.51 18.12
C LEU A 284 -5.86 -24.89 18.98
N ARG A 285 -6.73 -23.92 19.28
CA ARG A 285 -8.00 -24.19 19.96
C ARG A 285 -9.15 -23.68 19.11
N TYR A 286 -10.07 -24.58 18.80
CA TYR A 286 -11.30 -24.27 18.09
C TYR A 286 -12.48 -24.32 19.05
N TRP A 287 -13.52 -23.55 18.74
CA TRP A 287 -14.77 -23.53 19.48
C TRP A 287 -15.95 -23.67 18.52
N LYS A 288 -17.02 -24.34 18.97
CA LYS A 288 -18.23 -24.49 18.18
C LYS A 288 -18.91 -23.15 17.97
N ILE A 289 -19.18 -22.80 16.72
CA ILE A 289 -19.83 -21.53 16.36
C ILE A 289 -21.18 -21.39 17.05
N LYS A 290 -21.97 -22.47 17.15
CA LYS A 290 -23.26 -22.46 17.87
C LYS A 290 -23.15 -22.04 19.34
N ASP A 291 -22.04 -22.34 19.99
CA ASP A 291 -21.80 -21.90 21.38
C ASP A 291 -21.30 -20.45 21.43
N LEU A 292 -20.61 -19.97 20.41
CA LEU A 292 -20.16 -18.57 20.30
C LEU A 292 -21.31 -17.60 20.00
N GLU A 293 -22.39 -18.10 19.39
CA GLU A 293 -23.62 -17.35 19.16
C GLU A 293 -24.37 -17.03 20.47
N ASP A 294 -24.20 -17.86 21.50
CA ASP A 294 -24.73 -17.65 22.85
C ASP A 294 -23.95 -16.52 23.53
N LEU A 295 -24.62 -15.38 23.76
CA LEU A 295 -24.02 -14.19 24.38
C LEU A 295 -23.41 -14.47 25.77
N THR A 296 -23.83 -15.53 26.45
CA THR A 296 -23.32 -15.92 27.78
C THR A 296 -22.03 -16.73 27.73
N LYS A 297 -21.65 -17.25 26.54
CA LYS A 297 -20.48 -18.12 26.33
C LYS A 297 -19.47 -17.53 25.35
N GLN A 298 -19.56 -16.24 25.05
CA GLN A 298 -18.71 -15.59 24.06
C GLN A 298 -17.22 -15.76 24.38
N GLN A 299 -16.48 -16.16 23.36
CA GLN A 299 -15.03 -16.12 23.31
C GLN A 299 -14.64 -15.33 22.06
N PRO A 300 -13.64 -14.43 22.14
CA PRO A 300 -13.09 -13.80 20.96
C PRO A 300 -12.56 -14.87 20.00
N ILE A 301 -12.96 -14.81 18.75
CA ILE A 301 -12.39 -15.65 17.70
C ILE A 301 -11.16 -14.97 17.12
N ILE A 302 -10.27 -15.76 16.54
CA ILE A 302 -9.15 -15.26 15.74
C ILE A 302 -9.62 -15.14 14.30
N ASN A 303 -9.70 -13.90 13.83
CA ASN A 303 -10.18 -13.56 12.49
C ASN A 303 -9.07 -13.58 11.45
N LYS A 304 -7.83 -13.33 11.86
CA LYS A 304 -6.69 -13.16 10.96
C LYS A 304 -5.40 -13.54 11.67
N LEU A 305 -4.50 -14.17 10.94
CA LEU A 305 -3.12 -14.44 11.34
C LEU A 305 -2.19 -13.82 10.30
N PHE A 306 -1.04 -13.31 10.73
CA PHE A 306 0.04 -12.92 9.83
C PHE A 306 1.43 -13.01 10.48
N VAL A 307 2.48 -12.97 9.65
CA VAL A 307 3.88 -13.05 10.09
C VAL A 307 4.60 -11.75 9.82
N SER A 308 5.48 -11.37 10.75
CA SER A 308 6.54 -10.40 10.51
C SER A 308 7.89 -11.01 10.80
N VAL A 309 8.73 -11.08 9.78
CA VAL A 309 10.14 -11.46 9.93
C VAL A 309 10.98 -10.22 10.22
N THR A 310 11.64 -10.19 11.36
CA THR A 310 12.56 -9.09 11.72
C THR A 310 14.01 -9.57 11.69
N LYS A 311 14.94 -8.62 11.50
CA LYS A 311 16.37 -8.89 11.60
C LYS A 311 16.96 -8.16 12.82
N ASN A 312 17.90 -8.78 13.52
CA ASN A 312 18.55 -8.28 14.74
C ASN A 312 17.57 -8.00 15.89
N ASN A 313 16.46 -8.75 15.97
CA ASN A 313 15.46 -8.63 17.04
C ASN A 313 14.86 -7.21 17.22
N THR A 314 14.99 -6.33 16.21
CA THR A 314 14.33 -5.02 16.22
C THR A 314 12.88 -5.20 15.77
N PRO A 315 11.88 -5.04 16.65
CA PRO A 315 10.48 -5.11 16.25
C PRO A 315 10.24 -3.94 15.30
N ARG A 316 10.09 -4.23 14.00
CA ARG A 316 9.69 -3.19 13.04
C ARG A 316 8.24 -2.80 13.28
N LEU A 317 7.40 -3.77 13.61
CA LEU A 317 6.02 -3.50 14.04
C LEU A 317 6.00 -3.18 15.54
N PRO A 318 5.45 -2.04 15.97
CA PRO A 318 5.01 -1.94 17.36
C PRO A 318 3.91 -3.00 17.56
N ILE A 319 3.72 -3.42 18.80
CA ILE A 319 2.55 -4.21 19.18
C ILE A 319 1.32 -3.36 18.82
N ILE A 320 0.66 -3.70 17.71
CA ILE A 320 -0.57 -3.05 17.28
C ILE A 320 -1.60 -3.35 18.37
N THR A 321 -2.21 -2.33 18.96
CA THR A 321 -3.22 -2.53 20.01
C THR A 321 -4.32 -3.48 19.52
N GLY A 322 -4.58 -4.56 20.26
CA GLY A 322 -5.52 -5.63 19.84
C GLY A 322 -4.87 -6.80 19.08
N TRP A 323 -3.58 -6.70 18.75
CA TRP A 323 -2.77 -7.80 18.23
C TRP A 323 -1.76 -8.24 19.31
N THR A 324 -1.71 -9.54 19.58
CA THR A 324 -0.68 -10.10 20.47
C THR A 324 0.46 -10.65 19.62
N GLY A 325 1.69 -10.21 19.92
CA GLY A 325 2.90 -10.78 19.34
C GLY A 325 3.16 -12.13 20.00
N LEU A 326 3.06 -13.20 19.22
CA LEU A 326 3.40 -14.55 19.66
C LEU A 326 4.91 -14.78 19.49
N VAL A 327 5.44 -15.60 20.38
CA VAL A 327 6.84 -15.99 20.56
C VAL A 327 7.61 -16.14 19.25
N ASP A 328 8.84 -15.61 19.20
CA ASP A 328 9.77 -15.80 18.09
C ASP A 328 9.95 -17.29 17.74
N ALA A 329 9.53 -17.68 16.54
CA ALA A 329 9.66 -19.06 16.07
C ALA A 329 11.13 -19.50 15.85
N HIS A 330 12.06 -18.56 15.72
CA HIS A 330 13.50 -18.82 15.59
C HIS A 330 14.26 -18.68 16.92
N LYS A 331 13.53 -18.60 18.05
CA LYS A 331 14.16 -18.46 19.36
C LYS A 331 15.18 -19.58 19.62
N GLY A 332 16.41 -19.19 19.95
CA GLY A 332 17.52 -20.11 20.26
C GLY A 332 18.30 -20.60 19.04
N CYS A 333 17.87 -20.29 17.81
CA CYS A 333 18.52 -20.82 16.61
C CYS A 333 19.85 -20.12 16.26
N GLY A 334 20.19 -19.03 16.95
CA GLY A 334 21.48 -18.34 16.83
C GLY A 334 21.63 -17.54 15.55
N ASP A 335 20.54 -17.35 14.80
CA ASP A 335 20.45 -16.46 13.66
C ASP A 335 19.95 -15.07 14.07
N ASP A 336 20.09 -14.11 13.15
CA ASP A 336 19.64 -12.74 13.36
C ASP A 336 18.15 -12.57 13.04
N LEU A 337 17.41 -13.63 12.68
CA LEU A 337 16.02 -13.54 12.24
C LEU A 337 15.07 -13.84 13.39
N SER A 338 13.97 -13.08 13.47
CA SER A 338 12.87 -13.38 14.38
C SER A 338 11.54 -13.42 13.64
N TYR A 339 10.82 -14.53 13.81
CA TYR A 339 9.54 -14.79 13.17
C TYR A 339 8.41 -14.57 14.17
N ASN A 340 7.76 -13.42 14.06
CA ASN A 340 6.70 -13.01 14.98
C ASN A 340 5.34 -13.24 14.34
N ILE A 341 4.47 -14.01 15.01
CA ILE A 341 3.08 -14.21 14.57
C ILE A 341 2.18 -13.22 15.29
N PHE A 342 1.33 -12.55 14.53
CA PHE A 342 0.33 -11.62 15.03
C PHE A 342 -1.06 -12.17 14.74
N LEU A 343 -1.97 -12.00 15.71
CA LEU A 343 -3.38 -12.41 15.61
C LEU A 343 -4.34 -11.23 15.78
N GLU A 344 -5.43 -11.21 15.00
CA GLU A 344 -6.55 -10.28 15.18
C GLU A 344 -7.72 -11.02 15.82
N GLN A 345 -8.31 -10.42 16.84
CA GLN A 345 -9.48 -10.97 17.51
C GLN A 345 -10.68 -10.04 17.51
N SER A 346 -11.86 -10.63 17.36
CA SER A 346 -13.16 -9.98 17.56
C SER A 346 -14.19 -11.00 18.06
N ASN A 347 -15.32 -10.52 18.58
CA ASN A 347 -16.42 -11.42 18.91
C ASN A 347 -17.19 -11.79 17.65
N LEU A 348 -17.70 -13.01 17.57
CA LEU A 348 -18.44 -13.50 16.40
C LEU A 348 -19.66 -12.62 16.05
N ASN A 349 -20.34 -12.09 17.06
CA ASN A 349 -21.52 -11.23 16.90
C ASN A 349 -21.18 -9.72 16.85
N ASP A 350 -19.90 -9.38 16.96
CA ASP A 350 -19.41 -7.99 16.92
C ASP A 350 -18.07 -7.93 16.18
N PRO A 351 -18.09 -8.20 14.86
CA PRO A 351 -16.88 -8.19 14.03
C PRO A 351 -16.19 -6.83 14.05
N LYS A 352 -14.87 -6.86 13.95
CA LYS A 352 -14.09 -5.67 13.63
C LYS A 352 -14.51 -5.13 12.24
N PRO A 353 -14.82 -3.83 12.11
CA PRO A 353 -15.26 -3.27 10.84
C PRO A 353 -14.15 -3.29 9.77
N SER A 354 -14.54 -3.22 8.49
CA SER A 354 -13.57 -3.13 7.40
C SER A 354 -12.99 -1.72 7.28
N TYR A 355 -11.69 -1.63 7.05
CA TYR A 355 -11.03 -0.35 6.76
C TYR A 355 -11.47 0.22 5.39
N SER A 356 -11.81 -0.63 4.43
CA SER A 356 -12.28 -0.18 3.10
C SER A 356 -13.66 0.48 3.14
N SER A 357 -14.45 0.26 4.19
CA SER A 357 -15.80 0.83 4.34
C SER A 357 -15.84 2.17 5.09
N ILE A 358 -14.68 2.72 5.43
CA ILE A 358 -14.61 4.01 6.13
C ILE A 358 -15.03 5.11 5.16
N ASP A 359 -16.09 5.84 5.51
CA ASP A 359 -16.63 6.91 4.68
C ASP A 359 -15.73 8.16 4.69
N ALA A 360 -15.93 9.03 3.71
CA ALA A 360 -15.12 10.22 3.52
C ALA A 360 -15.20 11.21 4.69
N ASN A 361 -16.34 11.31 5.38
CA ASN A 361 -16.48 12.24 6.52
C ASN A 361 -15.67 11.73 7.70
N THR A 362 -15.78 10.45 8.03
CA THR A 362 -14.96 9.81 9.07
C THR A 362 -13.47 9.99 8.79
N LYS A 363 -13.02 9.81 7.53
CA LYS A 363 -11.62 10.06 7.15
C LYS A 363 -11.20 11.49 7.45
N GLN A 364 -11.99 12.48 7.03
CA GLN A 364 -11.70 13.89 7.24
C GLN A 364 -11.65 14.27 8.74
N GLU A 365 -12.58 13.76 9.55
CA GLU A 365 -12.59 14.00 10.99
C GLU A 365 -11.33 13.46 11.65
N LEU A 366 -10.91 12.23 11.32
CA LEU A 366 -9.68 11.63 11.85
C LEU A 366 -8.42 12.36 11.38
N MET A 367 -8.38 12.79 10.11
CA MET A 367 -7.28 13.59 9.58
C MET A 367 -7.11 14.91 10.32
N LYS A 368 -8.21 15.62 10.60
CA LYS A 368 -8.17 16.84 11.40
C LYS A 368 -7.74 16.53 12.83
N LYS A 369 -8.36 15.53 13.46
CA LYS A 369 -8.12 15.16 14.87
C LYS A 369 -6.67 14.78 15.17
N TYR A 370 -6.00 14.10 14.25
CA TYR A 370 -4.65 13.56 14.50
C TYR A 370 -3.52 14.32 13.79
N GLN A 371 -3.80 15.49 13.20
CA GLN A 371 -2.80 16.31 12.50
C GLN A 371 -1.66 16.73 13.44
N PRO A 372 -0.39 16.38 13.15
CA PRO A 372 0.72 16.84 13.97
C PRO A 372 0.95 18.35 13.83
N MET A 373 1.32 18.98 14.95
CA MET A 373 1.84 20.35 15.03
C MET A 373 3.35 20.31 14.86
N VAL A 374 3.85 20.99 13.81
CA VAL A 374 5.29 21.11 13.57
C VAL A 374 5.79 22.47 14.04
N TYR A 375 6.75 22.48 14.96
CA TYR A 375 7.53 23.67 15.29
C TYR A 375 8.75 23.75 14.37
N LEU A 376 8.90 24.86 13.66
CA LEU A 376 10.13 25.18 12.94
C LEU A 376 11.23 25.60 13.92
N ALA A 377 12.49 25.51 13.52
CA ALA A 377 13.57 26.11 14.30
C ALA A 377 13.31 27.62 14.53
N SER A 378 13.71 28.14 15.70
CA SER A 378 13.47 29.52 16.13
C SER A 378 14.05 30.58 15.18
N ASP A 379 15.09 30.21 14.44
CA ASP A 379 15.79 31.03 13.46
C ASP A 379 15.65 30.46 12.03
N GLU A 380 14.53 29.76 11.75
CA GLU A 380 14.24 29.22 10.42
C GLU A 380 13.92 30.34 9.40
N GLU A 381 14.65 30.32 8.30
CA GLU A 381 14.49 31.25 7.17
C GLU A 381 13.89 30.57 5.93
N TRP A 382 13.97 29.24 5.82
CA TRP A 382 13.48 28.43 4.72
C TRP A 382 12.11 27.88 5.07
N ARG A 383 11.11 28.76 4.99
CA ARG A 383 9.77 28.48 5.52
C ARG A 383 8.96 27.61 4.56
N PRO A 384 7.88 26.97 5.05
CA PRO A 384 6.99 26.21 4.19
C PRO A 384 6.22 27.09 3.19
N SER A 385 5.59 26.46 2.21
CA SER A 385 4.67 27.15 1.29
C SER A 385 3.57 26.21 0.80
N THR A 386 2.58 26.77 0.11
CA THR A 386 1.68 25.95 -0.73
C THR A 386 2.41 25.47 -2.00
N VAL A 387 1.92 24.40 -2.61
CA VAL A 387 2.39 23.98 -3.94
C VAL A 387 2.03 25.00 -5.02
N ASP A 388 0.92 25.72 -4.86
CA ASP A 388 0.47 26.75 -5.82
C ASP A 388 1.37 27.99 -5.83
N PHE A 389 2.02 28.30 -4.71
CA PHE A 389 3.09 29.30 -4.66
C PHE A 389 4.35 28.84 -5.42
N PHE A 390 4.68 27.56 -5.33
CA PHE A 390 5.92 26.99 -5.86
C PHE A 390 5.86 26.68 -7.36
N ILE A 391 4.78 26.04 -7.83
CA ILE A 391 4.63 25.53 -9.21
C ILE A 391 4.88 26.61 -10.29
N PRO A 392 4.41 27.87 -10.16
CA PRO A 392 4.68 28.92 -11.14
C PRO A 392 6.18 29.17 -11.39
N GLN A 393 7.02 28.93 -10.39
CA GLN A 393 8.48 29.09 -10.46
C GLN A 393 9.18 27.91 -11.14
N MET A 394 8.44 26.84 -11.43
CA MET A 394 8.96 25.59 -11.97
C MET A 394 8.54 25.36 -13.43
N LYS A 395 9.37 24.63 -14.17
CA LYS A 395 9.03 24.03 -15.46
C LYS A 395 9.09 22.51 -15.34
N LYS A 396 8.17 21.83 -16.02
CA LYS A 396 8.17 20.37 -16.13
C LYS A 396 9.17 19.94 -17.20
N ILE A 397 10.02 18.98 -16.88
CA ILE A 397 10.92 18.31 -17.82
C ILE A 397 10.76 16.78 -17.66
N LYS A 398 11.18 16.03 -18.66
CA LYS A 398 11.20 14.57 -18.61
C LYS A 398 12.65 14.08 -18.68
N ILE A 399 13.05 13.24 -17.73
CA ILE A 399 14.37 12.61 -17.70
C ILE A 399 14.13 11.11 -17.62
N GLY A 400 14.38 10.40 -18.72
CA GLY A 400 13.99 9.00 -18.86
C GLY A 400 12.46 8.84 -18.78
N PRO A 401 11.94 7.89 -17.97
CA PRO A 401 10.49 7.74 -17.78
C PRO A 401 9.89 8.83 -16.86
N ASP A 402 10.72 9.51 -16.07
CA ASP A 402 10.27 10.30 -14.94
C ASP A 402 9.95 11.74 -15.31
N GLN A 403 8.88 12.28 -14.71
CA GLN A 403 8.57 13.71 -14.75
C GLN A 403 9.23 14.45 -13.59
N TRP A 404 9.93 15.53 -13.92
CA TRP A 404 10.65 16.36 -12.96
C TRP A 404 10.11 17.79 -13.04
N PHE A 405 10.07 18.46 -11.90
CA PHE A 405 10.14 19.91 -11.86
C PHE A 405 11.60 20.37 -11.90
N THR A 406 11.87 21.51 -12.51
CA THR A 406 13.14 22.25 -12.34
C THR A 406 12.85 23.74 -12.36
N THR A 407 13.68 24.54 -11.70
CA THR A 407 13.51 25.99 -11.64
C THR A 407 13.46 26.61 -13.04
N ARG A 408 12.54 27.57 -13.25
CA ARG A 408 12.52 28.40 -14.45
C ARG A 408 13.75 29.30 -14.51
N GLN A 409 14.05 29.95 -13.39
CA GLN A 409 15.29 30.71 -13.23
C GLN A 409 16.46 29.75 -13.00
N LYS A 410 17.51 29.90 -13.80
CA LYS A 410 18.72 29.09 -13.66
C LYS A 410 19.47 29.50 -12.39
N LEU A 411 19.90 28.52 -11.61
CA LEU A 411 20.81 28.73 -10.49
C LEU A 411 22.21 29.08 -11.01
N SER A 412 22.82 30.13 -10.45
CA SER A 412 24.17 30.58 -10.83
C SER A 412 25.28 29.65 -10.33
N SER A 413 25.05 28.95 -9.21
CA SER A 413 25.89 27.90 -8.65
C SER A 413 25.01 26.81 -7.99
N PRO A 414 25.55 25.63 -7.64
CA PRO A 414 24.78 24.59 -6.93
C PRO A 414 24.15 25.10 -5.61
N SER A 415 24.88 25.92 -4.87
CA SER A 415 24.44 26.53 -3.61
C SER A 415 23.70 27.88 -3.78
N ALA A 416 23.37 28.30 -5.01
CA ALA A 416 22.67 29.55 -5.25
C ALA A 416 21.19 29.49 -4.83
N THR A 417 20.70 30.57 -4.24
CA THR A 417 19.32 30.68 -3.73
C THR A 417 18.48 31.61 -4.60
N LEU A 418 17.18 31.35 -4.70
CA LEU A 418 16.19 32.20 -5.37
C LEU A 418 15.24 32.82 -4.34
N PRO A 419 14.63 33.99 -4.60
CA PRO A 419 13.78 34.66 -3.61
C PRO A 419 12.64 33.78 -3.07
N PHE A 420 11.99 32.99 -3.93
CA PHE A 420 10.87 32.13 -3.53
C PHE A 420 11.29 30.95 -2.63
N PHE A 421 12.59 30.66 -2.51
CA PHE A 421 13.09 29.61 -1.63
C PHE A 421 12.80 29.89 -0.15
N LYS A 422 12.59 31.16 0.21
CA LYS A 422 12.25 31.57 1.59
C LYS A 422 10.86 31.12 2.04
N GLY A 423 10.01 30.67 1.13
CA GLY A 423 8.65 30.22 1.47
C GLY A 423 7.69 31.35 1.81
N GLN A 424 6.61 30.98 2.48
CA GLN A 424 5.53 31.86 2.92
C GLN A 424 5.46 31.92 4.44
N ASP A 425 4.51 32.69 4.97
CA ASP A 425 4.14 32.57 6.37
C ASP A 425 3.64 31.14 6.65
N PRO A 426 4.11 30.45 7.71
CA PRO A 426 3.63 29.12 8.06
C PRO A 426 2.11 29.02 8.28
N ASN A 427 1.42 30.12 8.58
CA ASN A 427 -0.04 30.17 8.68
C ASN A 427 -0.76 30.19 7.32
N GLU A 428 -0.07 30.55 6.24
CA GLU A 428 -0.57 30.50 4.85
C GLU A 428 -0.26 29.18 4.16
N ALA A 429 0.74 28.44 4.65
CA ALA A 429 1.12 27.15 4.07
C ALA A 429 0.05 26.07 4.33
N GLU A 430 0.00 25.09 3.42
CA GLU A 430 -0.93 23.96 3.47
C GLU A 430 -0.24 22.72 4.02
N VAL A 431 -1.00 21.85 4.69
CA VAL A 431 -0.56 20.48 5.03
C VAL A 431 -1.34 19.51 4.16
N TYR A 432 -0.65 18.59 3.50
CA TYR A 432 -1.26 17.64 2.57
C TYR A 432 -1.40 16.26 3.23
N ALA A 433 -2.61 15.92 3.63
CA ALA A 433 -2.93 14.65 4.29
C ALA A 433 -3.42 13.59 3.29
N PHE A 434 -2.88 12.38 3.39
CA PHE A 434 -3.26 11.23 2.58
C PHE A 434 -3.80 10.11 3.46
N TRP A 435 -5.03 9.68 3.20
CA TRP A 435 -5.57 8.43 3.71
C TRP A 435 -4.99 7.27 2.92
N VAL A 436 -4.55 6.23 3.63
CA VAL A 436 -4.09 4.99 3.00
C VAL A 436 -4.64 3.80 3.78
N ASN A 437 -5.43 2.94 3.13
CA ASN A 437 -5.87 1.71 3.77
C ASN A 437 -4.72 0.71 3.82
N LYS A 438 -4.57 0.04 4.96
CA LYS A 438 -3.59 -1.02 5.15
C LYS A 438 -4.29 -2.29 5.61
N PHE A 439 -3.64 -3.43 5.40
CA PHE A 439 -4.21 -4.70 5.83
C PHE A 439 -4.34 -4.83 7.37
N TYR A 440 -3.58 -4.02 8.11
CA TYR A 440 -3.52 -3.97 9.58
C TYR A 440 -4.28 -2.80 10.20
N GLY A 441 -4.78 -1.86 9.39
CA GLY A 441 -5.16 -0.54 9.88
C GLY A 441 -5.44 0.46 8.78
N ALA A 442 -5.38 1.72 9.15
CA ALA A 442 -5.29 2.83 8.22
C ALA A 442 -4.09 3.71 8.59
N GLU A 443 -3.54 4.39 7.61
CA GLU A 443 -2.50 5.39 7.83
C GLU A 443 -2.99 6.76 7.36
N ILE A 444 -2.61 7.79 8.10
CA ILE A 444 -2.75 9.18 7.68
C ILE A 444 -1.35 9.78 7.57
N SER A 445 -0.92 10.07 6.35
CA SER A 445 0.38 10.71 6.11
C SER A 445 0.19 12.21 5.84
N TYR A 446 0.75 13.04 6.71
CA TYR A 446 0.74 14.49 6.62
C TYR A 446 2.06 14.96 6.02
N PHE A 447 2.00 15.55 4.83
CA PHE A 447 3.15 16.12 4.14
C PHE A 447 3.23 17.63 4.34
N TYR A 448 4.45 18.08 4.60
CA TYR A 448 4.85 19.46 4.85
C TYR A 448 5.80 19.85 3.72
N PHE A 449 5.46 20.92 3.01
CA PHE A 449 6.20 21.32 1.81
C PHE A 449 7.03 22.56 2.08
N TYR A 450 8.31 22.51 1.69
CA TYR A 450 9.20 23.67 1.71
C TYR A 450 9.74 23.90 0.30
N PRO A 451 9.77 25.15 -0.21
CA PRO A 451 10.33 25.44 -1.54
C PRO A 451 11.80 25.09 -1.71
N TYR A 452 12.54 24.95 -0.61
CA TYR A 452 13.97 24.73 -0.64
C TYR A 452 14.47 24.14 0.67
N ASN A 453 15.24 23.07 0.57
CA ASN A 453 16.03 22.52 1.66
C ASN A 453 17.41 23.16 1.64
N PHE A 454 17.77 23.86 2.71
CA PHE A 454 19.14 24.33 2.92
C PHE A 454 19.89 23.31 3.76
N GLY A 455 20.92 22.72 3.15
CA GLY A 455 21.69 21.64 3.73
C GLY A 455 22.54 22.05 4.92
N LYS A 456 23.68 21.38 5.11
CA LYS A 456 24.61 21.69 6.20
C LYS A 456 25.93 22.21 5.68
N GLU A 457 26.42 23.24 6.35
CA GLU A 457 27.73 23.83 6.05
C GLU A 457 28.83 22.83 6.41
N PHE A 458 29.70 22.55 5.45
CA PHE A 458 30.90 21.76 5.63
C PHE A 458 31.97 22.24 4.65
N ASP A 459 33.17 22.51 5.16
CA ASP A 459 34.34 22.94 4.38
C ASP A 459 34.08 24.16 3.45
N GLY A 460 33.40 25.18 3.99
CA GLY A 460 33.17 26.45 3.28
C GLY A 460 32.08 26.41 2.20
N THR A 461 31.36 25.29 2.06
CA THR A 461 30.17 25.17 1.20
C THR A 461 29.02 24.49 1.94
N VAL A 462 27.85 24.39 1.31
CA VAL A 462 26.65 23.76 1.91
C VAL A 462 26.29 22.51 1.12
N TYR A 463 26.23 21.37 1.80
CA TYR A 463 25.91 20.08 1.21
C TYR A 463 24.51 19.63 1.56
N GLY A 464 23.83 19.02 0.59
CA GLY A 464 22.47 18.51 0.73
C GLY A 464 21.39 19.52 0.34
N ASN A 465 21.71 20.62 -0.35
CA ASN A 465 20.67 21.55 -0.77
C ASN A 465 19.78 20.89 -1.82
N HIS A 466 18.48 21.18 -1.82
CA HIS A 466 17.64 20.84 -2.98
C HIS A 466 16.47 21.79 -3.10
N VAL A 467 16.09 22.05 -4.35
CA VAL A 467 14.86 22.78 -4.67
C VAL A 467 13.68 21.85 -4.40
N GLY A 468 12.66 22.37 -3.74
CA GLY A 468 11.52 21.63 -3.22
C GLY A 468 11.93 20.67 -2.11
N ASP A 469 11.08 20.50 -1.11
CA ASP A 469 11.31 19.58 0.00
C ASP A 469 9.98 19.06 0.51
N TRP A 470 9.91 17.75 0.73
CA TRP A 470 8.72 17.06 1.19
C TRP A 470 9.09 16.28 2.44
N GLU A 471 8.74 16.79 3.60
CA GLU A 471 8.87 16.05 4.85
C GLU A 471 7.48 15.57 5.28
N HIS A 472 7.38 14.41 5.95
CA HIS A 472 6.09 13.88 6.39
C HIS A 472 6.09 13.25 7.78
N ALA A 473 4.92 13.27 8.38
CA ALA A 473 4.58 12.50 9.57
C ALA A 473 3.42 11.56 9.25
N THR A 474 3.50 10.30 9.66
CA THR A 474 2.49 9.27 9.37
C THR A 474 1.91 8.71 10.66
N VAL A 475 0.63 8.95 10.90
CA VAL A 475 -0.13 8.40 12.03
C VAL A 475 -0.77 7.08 11.62
N ARG A 476 -0.49 6.02 12.38
CA ARG A 476 -1.03 4.68 12.14
C ARG A 476 -2.20 4.40 13.08
N LEU A 477 -3.34 4.04 12.48
CA LEU A 477 -4.61 3.77 13.14
C LEU A 477 -4.97 2.29 13.07
N THR A 478 -5.63 1.78 14.12
CA THR A 478 -6.29 0.47 14.10
C THR A 478 -7.62 0.57 14.84
N TYR A 479 -8.57 -0.34 14.58
CA TYR A 479 -9.77 -0.38 15.43
C TYR A 479 -9.41 -0.89 16.82
N ALA A 480 -9.80 -0.10 17.81
CA ALA A 480 -9.83 -0.48 19.21
C ALA A 480 -11.27 -0.33 19.72
N LYS A 481 -11.65 -1.17 20.68
CA LYS A 481 -12.97 -1.11 21.30
C LYS A 481 -12.94 -0.15 22.47
N SER A 482 -13.80 0.86 22.44
CA SER A 482 -14.00 1.82 23.53
C SER A 482 -15.50 2.00 23.76
N GLU A 483 -15.94 1.91 25.01
CA GLU A 483 -17.37 2.04 25.39
C GLU A 483 -18.29 1.11 24.58
N GLY A 484 -17.82 -0.11 24.29
CA GLY A 484 -18.57 -1.11 23.53
C GLY A 484 -18.62 -0.87 22.02
N LYS A 485 -17.99 0.18 21.48
CA LYS A 485 -17.95 0.50 20.05
C LYS A 485 -16.55 0.40 19.47
N TRP A 486 -16.45 -0.02 18.21
CA TRP A 486 -15.21 0.01 17.45
C TRP A 486 -14.89 1.43 17.00
N ASN A 487 -13.71 1.92 17.35
CA ASN A 487 -13.23 3.24 16.97
C ASN A 487 -11.79 3.14 16.44
N LEU A 488 -11.48 3.92 15.40
CA LEU A 488 -10.11 4.03 14.91
C LEU A 488 -9.29 4.88 15.88
N SER A 489 -8.29 4.23 16.48
CA SER A 489 -7.40 4.86 17.45
C SER A 489 -5.95 4.73 16.98
N PRO A 490 -5.15 5.79 17.15
CA PRO A 490 -3.75 5.75 16.80
C PRO A 490 -2.98 4.88 17.79
N TYR A 491 -2.06 4.09 17.25
CA TYR A 491 -1.14 3.27 18.05
C TYR A 491 0.32 3.66 17.85
N GLN A 492 0.65 4.33 16.75
CA GLN A 492 2.01 4.73 16.41
C GLN A 492 2.03 5.96 15.50
N ILE A 493 3.13 6.70 15.56
CA ILE A 493 3.48 7.75 14.60
C ILE A 493 4.91 7.55 14.10
N TYR A 494 5.10 7.80 12.80
CA TYR A 494 6.40 7.90 12.15
C TYR A 494 6.65 9.36 11.71
N ILE A 495 7.89 9.81 11.73
CA ILE A 495 8.32 11.12 11.22
C ILE A 495 9.55 10.92 10.32
N SER A 496 9.61 11.62 9.17
CA SER A 496 10.74 11.52 8.26
C SER A 496 11.91 12.40 8.68
N ALA A 497 13.12 11.88 8.47
CA ALA A 497 14.36 12.62 8.68
C ALA A 497 15.40 12.14 7.66
N HIS A 498 15.72 13.00 6.70
CA HIS A 498 16.64 12.68 5.59
C HIS A 498 16.15 11.46 4.78
N GLU A 499 17.01 10.47 4.55
CA GLU A 499 16.68 9.23 3.83
C GLU A 499 15.99 8.16 4.71
N ASP A 500 15.74 8.47 5.99
CA ASP A 500 15.18 7.55 7.00
C ASP A 500 14.10 8.30 7.82
N GLY A 501 13.88 7.88 9.06
CA GLY A 501 13.12 8.63 10.04
C GLY A 501 13.05 7.94 11.40
N TYR A 502 12.08 8.37 12.20
CA TYR A 502 11.90 7.91 13.57
C TYR A 502 10.48 7.47 13.82
N THR A 503 10.32 6.48 14.67
CA THR A 503 9.01 5.95 15.02
C THR A 503 8.83 5.95 16.54
N LYS A 504 7.64 6.34 17.00
CA LYS A 504 7.29 6.33 18.43
C LYS A 504 5.88 5.79 18.65
N SER A 505 5.68 5.04 19.75
CA SER A 505 4.33 4.62 20.18
C SER A 505 3.46 5.84 20.44
N TRP A 506 2.19 5.82 20.02
CA TRP A 506 1.31 6.98 20.15
C TRP A 506 1.19 7.48 21.60
N VAL A 507 1.21 6.57 22.58
CA VAL A 507 1.12 6.92 24.00
C VAL A 507 2.35 7.66 24.53
N ASN A 508 3.51 7.50 23.88
CA ASN A 508 4.77 8.11 24.30
C ASN A 508 5.09 9.40 23.53
N VAL A 509 4.24 9.82 22.60
CA VAL A 509 4.41 11.05 21.82
C VAL A 509 3.89 12.23 22.62
N ASP A 510 4.72 13.26 22.74
CA ASP A 510 4.33 14.53 23.36
C ASP A 510 3.21 15.17 22.53
N LYS A 511 2.18 15.66 23.23
CA LYS A 511 1.00 16.28 22.63
C LYS A 511 0.79 17.64 23.26
N HIS A 512 0.27 18.58 22.49
CA HIS A 512 -0.07 19.90 23.01
C HIS A 512 -1.21 19.79 24.03
N ASP A 513 -1.07 20.42 25.20
CA ASP A 513 -1.98 20.27 26.33
C ASP A 513 -3.45 20.59 25.97
N ASP A 514 -3.69 21.70 25.26
CA ASP A 514 -5.05 22.10 24.91
C ASP A 514 -5.68 21.24 23.81
N THR A 515 -4.94 20.99 22.73
CA THR A 515 -5.51 20.45 21.49
C THR A 515 -5.32 18.94 21.36
N HIS A 516 -4.38 18.37 22.13
CA HIS A 516 -3.96 16.96 22.07
C HIS A 516 -3.35 16.53 20.72
N HIS A 517 -2.93 17.47 19.88
CA HIS A 517 -2.22 17.18 18.64
C HIS A 517 -0.75 16.80 18.94
N PRO A 518 -0.18 15.80 18.24
CA PRO A 518 1.25 15.45 18.36
C PRO A 518 2.15 16.66 18.10
N ILE A 519 3.22 16.79 18.89
CA ILE A 519 4.25 17.81 18.71
C ILE A 519 5.44 17.19 17.99
N ILE A 520 5.91 17.87 16.94
CA ILE A 520 7.09 17.51 16.15
C ILE A 520 7.94 18.77 15.94
N PHE A 521 9.26 18.61 15.86
CA PHE A 521 10.20 19.70 15.57
C PHE A 521 10.91 19.48 14.24
N SER A 522 10.89 20.49 13.39
CA SER A 522 11.57 20.53 12.09
C SER A 522 12.96 21.16 12.25
N ALA A 523 13.97 20.49 11.71
CA ALA A 523 15.36 20.93 11.79
C ALA A 523 15.63 22.15 10.91
N LYS A 524 16.52 23.03 11.38
CA LYS A 524 16.93 24.23 10.66
C LYS A 524 17.45 23.89 9.25
N GLY A 525 16.78 24.41 8.23
CA GLY A 525 17.11 24.32 6.81
C GLY A 525 16.89 22.95 6.16
N SER A 526 17.22 21.85 6.84
CA SER A 526 17.05 20.50 6.30
C SER A 526 15.65 19.93 6.50
N HIS A 527 14.86 20.55 7.38
CA HIS A 527 13.49 20.17 7.74
C HIS A 527 13.24 18.75 8.24
N ALA A 528 14.29 17.95 8.38
CA ALA A 528 14.26 16.66 9.03
C ALA A 528 13.51 16.77 10.37
N MET A 529 12.58 15.83 10.60
CA MET A 529 11.67 15.89 11.72
C MET A 529 12.16 15.06 12.91
N TYR A 530 11.97 15.61 14.11
CA TYR A 530 12.36 14.99 15.37
C TYR A 530 11.23 15.11 16.40
N PHE A 531 11.09 14.10 17.27
CA PHE A 531 10.08 14.14 18.35
C PHE A 531 10.46 15.08 19.49
N THR A 532 11.74 15.48 19.58
CA THR A 532 12.25 16.37 20.62
C THR A 532 13.04 17.54 20.04
N LYS A 533 13.21 18.59 20.84
CA LYS A 533 14.12 19.69 20.52
C LYS A 533 15.55 19.32 20.90
N GLY A 534 16.53 19.68 20.07
CA GLY A 534 17.92 19.34 20.35
C GLY A 534 18.86 19.41 19.15
N ARG A 535 19.94 18.64 19.24
CA ARG A 535 20.97 18.51 18.21
C ARG A 535 21.11 17.05 17.80
N TYR A 536 21.10 16.77 16.49
CA TYR A 536 21.13 15.41 15.96
C TYR A 536 22.21 15.28 14.89
N THR A 537 23.30 14.59 15.19
CA THR A 537 24.36 14.30 14.22
C THR A 537 23.98 13.07 13.41
N TYR A 538 23.59 13.27 12.15
CA TYR A 538 23.14 12.18 11.27
C TYR A 538 24.25 11.64 10.36
N ASN A 539 25.33 12.41 10.17
CA ASN A 539 26.54 11.95 9.51
C ASN A 539 27.77 12.33 10.33
N SER A 540 28.32 11.36 11.06
CA SER A 540 29.49 11.58 11.91
C SER A 540 30.78 11.83 11.12
N MET A 541 30.91 11.28 9.90
CA MET A 541 32.10 11.44 9.07
C MET A 541 32.29 12.89 8.61
N LEU A 542 31.18 13.55 8.25
CA LEU A 542 31.14 14.95 7.83
C LEU A 542 30.67 15.89 8.94
N SER A 543 30.41 15.38 10.15
CA SER A 543 29.87 16.13 11.30
C SER A 543 28.58 16.91 11.01
N LEU A 544 27.75 16.43 10.08
CA LEU A 544 26.49 17.09 9.72
C LEU A 544 25.49 16.92 10.87
N THR A 545 25.04 18.04 11.40
CA THR A 545 24.23 18.10 12.62
C THR A 545 23.01 18.98 12.39
N ASP A 546 21.83 18.40 12.63
CA ASP A 546 20.57 19.11 12.68
C ASP A 546 20.37 19.79 14.03
N THR A 547 19.68 20.93 14.01
CA THR A 547 19.25 21.65 15.21
C THR A 547 17.76 21.93 15.14
N THR A 548 17.03 21.54 16.17
CA THR A 548 15.59 21.78 16.32
C THR A 548 15.31 22.65 17.54
N SER A 549 14.27 23.46 17.48
CA SER A 549 13.82 24.32 18.58
C SER A 549 12.35 24.71 18.40
N GLU A 550 11.79 25.41 19.39
CA GLU A 550 10.38 25.77 19.43
C GLU A 550 10.17 27.17 18.81
N GLY A 551 10.23 27.25 17.48
CA GLY A 551 10.03 28.47 16.71
C GLY A 551 8.59 28.66 16.23
N LEU A 552 8.44 29.15 14.99
CA LEU A 552 7.11 29.33 14.40
C LEU A 552 6.40 27.99 14.22
N LYS A 553 5.08 27.99 14.42
CA LYS A 553 4.23 26.82 14.21
C LYS A 553 3.82 26.70 12.75
N TYR A 554 4.15 25.58 12.11
CA TYR A 554 3.54 25.16 10.86
C TYR A 554 2.31 24.30 11.17
N TYR A 555 1.23 24.98 11.51
CA TYR A 555 -0.03 24.36 11.85
C TYR A 555 -1.19 25.33 11.64
N ASN A 556 -2.10 24.95 10.74
CA ASN A 556 -3.40 25.59 10.57
C ASN A 556 -4.40 24.53 10.11
N GLN A 557 -5.40 24.21 10.95
CA GLN A 557 -6.40 23.20 10.63
C GLN A 557 -7.26 23.58 9.41
N ASN A 558 -7.37 24.87 9.09
CA ASN A 558 -8.11 25.35 7.93
C ASN A 558 -7.34 25.16 6.62
N ASN A 559 -6.04 24.89 6.68
CA ASN A 559 -5.18 24.68 5.51
C ASN A 559 -4.81 23.20 5.33
N LEU A 560 -5.64 22.29 5.84
CA LEU A 560 -5.44 20.86 5.66
C LEU A 560 -6.09 20.41 4.35
N VAL A 561 -5.27 20.02 3.38
CA VAL A 561 -5.69 19.46 2.09
C VAL A 561 -5.73 17.95 2.21
N MET A 562 -6.89 17.34 1.99
CA MET A 562 -7.13 15.93 2.31
C MET A 562 -7.39 15.10 1.06
N PHE A 563 -6.66 13.99 0.93
CA PHE A 563 -6.74 13.05 -0.18
C PHE A 563 -7.02 11.64 0.31
N ASP A 564 -7.74 10.87 -0.50
CA ASP A 564 -7.75 9.42 -0.42
C ASP A 564 -6.83 8.87 -1.50
N LYS A 565 -5.74 8.21 -1.09
CA LYS A 565 -4.75 7.68 -2.02
C LYS A 565 -5.29 6.48 -2.78
N ASP A 566 -6.10 5.64 -2.16
CA ASP A 566 -6.52 4.37 -2.76
C ASP A 566 -7.54 4.60 -3.88
N SER A 567 -8.41 5.59 -3.72
CA SER A 567 -9.34 6.04 -4.77
C SER A 567 -8.78 7.14 -5.67
N GLU A 568 -7.58 7.67 -5.37
CA GLU A 568 -7.01 8.87 -6.01
C GLU A 568 -8.02 10.04 -6.08
N THR A 569 -8.57 10.46 -4.94
CA THR A 569 -9.58 11.54 -4.89
C THR A 569 -9.28 12.60 -3.81
N TYR A 570 -9.81 13.81 -4.02
CA TYR A 570 -9.93 14.81 -2.96
C TYR A 570 -11.09 14.47 -2.01
N LEU A 571 -10.85 14.56 -0.70
CA LEU A 571 -11.87 14.31 0.31
C LEU A 571 -12.69 15.55 0.67
N SER A 572 -12.13 16.75 0.56
CA SER A 572 -12.77 18.00 1.02
C SER A 572 -13.85 18.56 0.10
N ASP A 573 -13.71 18.38 -1.23
CA ASP A 573 -14.59 19.01 -2.21
C ASP A 573 -14.87 18.16 -3.47
N GLY A 574 -14.42 16.90 -3.48
CA GLY A 574 -14.67 15.97 -4.60
C GLY A 574 -14.01 16.38 -5.92
N LYS A 575 -13.01 17.27 -5.89
CA LYS A 575 -12.21 17.61 -7.07
C LYS A 575 -11.38 16.41 -7.56
N ASP A 576 -10.97 16.50 -8.83
CA ASP A 576 -10.10 15.51 -9.46
C ASP A 576 -8.69 15.51 -8.86
N TRP A 577 -8.06 14.34 -8.84
CA TRP A 577 -6.66 14.16 -8.43
C TRP A 577 -5.72 15.15 -9.13
N PRO A 578 -4.94 15.96 -8.39
CA PRO A 578 -4.09 16.97 -8.99
C PRO A 578 -3.01 16.41 -9.90
N SER A 579 -2.85 17.01 -11.08
CA SER A 579 -1.77 16.64 -12.00
C SER A 579 -0.37 16.82 -11.42
N TRP A 580 -0.19 17.70 -10.43
CA TRP A 580 1.11 17.90 -9.76
C TRP A 580 1.52 16.70 -8.90
N LEU A 581 0.57 15.89 -8.40
CA LEU A 581 0.88 14.67 -7.67
C LEU A 581 1.55 13.60 -8.54
N ASN A 582 1.43 13.71 -9.87
CA ASN A 582 2.08 12.81 -10.82
C ASN A 582 3.53 13.23 -11.17
N ILE A 583 4.04 14.30 -10.56
CA ILE A 583 5.45 14.69 -10.70
C ILE A 583 6.31 13.85 -9.77
N PHE A 584 7.25 13.09 -10.35
CA PHE A 584 8.12 12.20 -9.62
C PHE A 584 9.16 12.98 -8.79
N ARG A 585 9.86 13.94 -9.38
CA ARG A 585 10.95 14.69 -8.73
C ARG A 585 10.67 16.18 -8.65
N TRP A 586 10.79 16.75 -7.46
CA TRP A 586 10.33 18.10 -7.12
C TRP A 586 11.45 19.13 -7.11
N GLY A 587 12.32 19.16 -8.11
CA GLY A 587 13.43 20.11 -8.12
C GLY A 587 14.54 19.74 -9.07
N ASN A 588 15.61 20.53 -9.03
CA ASN A 588 16.69 20.44 -9.98
C ASN A 588 17.46 19.11 -9.87
N GLN A 589 18.20 18.75 -10.92
CA GLN A 589 19.15 17.65 -10.86
C GLN A 589 20.37 18.02 -10.03
N GLU A 590 20.97 17.02 -9.42
CA GLU A 590 22.15 17.16 -8.56
C GLU A 590 23.34 17.81 -9.29
N LYS A 591 24.13 18.60 -8.55
CA LYS A 591 25.36 19.27 -9.02
C LYS A 591 26.33 19.49 -7.86
N GLY A 592 27.62 19.59 -8.17
CA GLY A 592 28.65 19.83 -7.16
C GLY A 592 28.90 18.62 -6.26
N CYS A 593 28.83 17.41 -6.83
CA CYS A 593 28.99 16.18 -6.08
C CYS A 593 30.45 15.82 -5.80
N ILE A 594 30.73 15.46 -4.55
CA ILE A 594 32.00 14.88 -4.12
C ILE A 594 31.93 13.36 -4.15
N TYR A 595 33.00 12.73 -4.65
CA TYR A 595 33.11 11.29 -4.77
C TYR A 595 34.36 10.80 -4.04
N LEU A 596 34.22 9.72 -3.28
CA LEU A 596 35.34 8.92 -2.82
C LEU A 596 36.00 8.29 -4.05
N LYS A 597 37.30 8.55 -4.21
CA LYS A 597 38.11 7.96 -5.27
C LYS A 597 39.06 6.94 -4.68
N VAL A 598 39.05 5.72 -5.21
CA VAL A 598 40.04 4.68 -4.93
C VAL A 598 40.86 4.49 -6.19
N LEU A 599 42.18 4.71 -6.10
CA LEU A 599 43.10 4.68 -7.24
C LEU A 599 42.66 5.57 -8.42
N GLY A 600 42.10 6.75 -8.12
CA GLY A 600 41.61 7.70 -9.12
C GLY A 600 40.23 7.39 -9.71
N ILE A 601 39.64 6.24 -9.37
CA ILE A 601 38.31 5.81 -9.82
C ILE A 601 37.28 6.22 -8.77
N SER A 602 36.24 6.95 -9.18
CA SER A 602 35.10 7.26 -8.30
C SER A 602 34.35 5.98 -7.95
N VAL A 603 34.38 5.60 -6.67
CA VAL A 603 33.76 4.36 -6.18
C VAL A 603 32.48 4.61 -5.39
N THR A 604 32.33 5.77 -4.76
CA THR A 604 31.17 6.09 -3.93
C THR A 604 30.93 7.59 -3.95
N ARG A 605 29.67 8.00 -4.15
CA ARG A 605 29.26 9.40 -3.99
C ARG A 605 29.10 9.69 -2.49
N LEU A 606 29.68 10.78 -2.01
CA LEU A 606 29.64 11.13 -0.59
C LEU A 606 28.54 12.14 -0.29
N ALA A 607 28.46 13.24 -1.06
CA ALA A 607 27.45 14.28 -0.93
C ALA A 607 27.45 15.18 -2.19
N CYS A 608 26.38 15.91 -2.43
CA CYS A 608 26.33 16.99 -3.42
C CYS A 608 25.97 18.32 -2.77
N GLU A 609 26.52 19.42 -3.30
CA GLU A 609 26.06 20.76 -2.91
C GLU A 609 24.58 20.94 -3.22
N LEU A 610 24.19 20.58 -4.45
CA LEU A 610 22.80 20.47 -4.88
C LEU A 610 22.50 18.99 -5.10
N GLU A 611 21.56 18.44 -4.34
CA GLU A 611 21.01 17.10 -4.53
C GLU A 611 19.87 17.13 -5.56
N ASN A 612 19.44 15.96 -6.01
CA ASN A 612 18.23 15.87 -6.81
C ASN A 612 17.02 16.32 -5.99
N GLY A 613 16.09 17.02 -6.64
CA GLY A 613 14.79 17.31 -6.05
C GLY A 613 14.15 16.05 -5.43
N PRO A 614 13.41 16.21 -4.32
CA PRO A 614 12.86 15.07 -3.59
C PRO A 614 11.80 14.36 -4.41
N THR A 615 11.56 13.10 -4.07
CA THR A 615 10.44 12.36 -4.64
C THR A 615 9.11 12.95 -4.15
N GLY A 616 8.14 13.13 -5.05
CA GLY A 616 6.82 13.68 -4.73
C GLY A 616 5.97 12.76 -3.84
N PRO A 617 4.95 13.28 -3.13
CA PRO A 617 4.22 12.55 -2.09
C PRO A 617 3.48 11.30 -2.61
N LYS A 618 3.02 11.29 -3.87
CA LYS A 618 2.41 10.09 -4.49
C LYS A 618 3.39 8.91 -4.52
N PHE A 619 4.66 9.20 -4.74
CA PHE A 619 5.73 8.24 -4.97
C PHE A 619 6.61 8.04 -3.73
N LYS A 620 6.50 8.90 -2.72
CA LYS A 620 7.10 8.65 -1.41
C LYS A 620 6.44 7.45 -0.79
N ASP A 621 7.29 6.58 -0.27
CA ASP A 621 6.84 5.31 0.25
C ASP A 621 6.26 5.45 1.66
N MET A 622 4.99 5.85 1.73
CA MET A 622 4.26 6.00 2.99
C MET A 622 4.08 4.67 3.73
N SER A 623 4.23 3.54 3.02
CA SER A 623 3.95 2.21 3.55
C SER A 623 5.07 1.61 4.39
N PHE A 624 6.32 2.07 4.27
CA PHE A 624 7.49 1.26 4.65
C PHE A 624 8.41 1.87 5.69
N THR A 625 8.07 3.04 6.20
CA THR A 625 8.93 3.73 7.14
C THR A 625 8.65 3.25 8.57
N TYR A 626 9.25 2.12 8.90
CA TYR A 626 9.61 1.79 10.28
C TYR A 626 10.96 2.45 10.53
N GLY A 627 10.92 3.76 10.78
CA GLY A 627 12.10 4.50 11.22
C GLY A 627 12.66 3.93 12.52
N LYS A 628 13.86 4.36 12.89
CA LYS A 628 14.50 3.95 14.15
C LYS A 628 13.54 4.18 15.32
N TYR A 629 13.36 3.15 16.16
CA TYR A 629 12.50 3.28 17.34
C TYR A 629 13.21 4.16 18.36
N GLU A 630 12.67 5.36 18.59
CA GLU A 630 13.17 6.26 19.63
C GLU A 630 12.54 5.81 20.96
N GLN A 631 13.37 5.32 21.88
CA GLN A 631 12.92 4.77 23.17
C GLN A 631 12.26 5.84 24.05
#